data_AF-A0A9D2FB61-F1
#
_entry.id   AF-A0A9D2FB61-F1
#
_cell.length_a   1.000
_cell.length_b   1.000
_cell.length_c   1.000
_cell.angle_alpha   90.00
_cell.angle_beta   90.00
_cell.angle_gamma   90.00
#
_symmetry.space_group_name_H-M   'P 1'
#
loop_
_entity.id
_entity.type
_entity.pdbx_description
1 polymer ?
#
loop_
_entity_poly.entity_id
_entity_poly.type
_entity_poly.pdbx_seq_one_letter_code
_entity_poly.pdbx_strand_id
1 'polypeptide(L)'
;AYTSGLEGTPNEVKLKYLADNDFADLSGDALKNAISEYIKHKDDNLVGQMVSQGTTPRRLTDLIGSLCDLTSGSGDKGTPIIYIQGYFDNYTK
;
A
#
# COMPACT_ATOMS: atom_id res chain seq x y z
N ALA A 1 19.11 0.66 -14.67
CA ALA A 1 17.79 1.33 -14.67
C ALA A 1 16.80 0.42 -13.95
N TYR A 2 15.95 0.97 -13.08
CA TYR A 2 14.83 0.26 -12.43
C TYR A 2 13.55 1.10 -12.57
N THR A 3 12.38 0.50 -12.36
CA THR A 3 11.08 1.17 -12.46
C THR A 3 10.96 2.29 -11.42
N SER A 4 10.80 3.55 -11.84
CA SER A 4 10.74 4.71 -10.94
C SER A 4 9.66 4.61 -9.86
N GLY A 5 8.54 3.93 -10.15
CA GLY A 5 7.49 3.67 -9.17
C GLY A 5 7.94 2.89 -7.93
N LEU A 6 9.10 2.23 -7.96
CA LEU A 6 9.66 1.49 -6.82
C LEU A 6 10.26 2.38 -5.72
N GLU A 7 10.43 3.68 -5.98
CA GLU A 7 10.92 4.65 -4.98
C GLU A 7 9.91 4.90 -3.86
N GLY A 8 8.64 4.50 -4.06
CA GLY A 8 7.54 4.78 -3.15
C GLY A 8 6.91 6.15 -3.41
N THR A 9 5.68 6.33 -2.91
CA THR A 9 4.94 7.59 -3.03
C THR A 9 4.56 8.13 -1.65
N PRO A 10 4.69 9.44 -1.37
CA PRO A 10 4.39 10.03 -0.07
C PRO A 10 2.87 10.14 0.25
N ASN A 11 1.98 9.62 -0.60
CA ASN A 11 0.53 9.82 -0.54
C ASN A 11 -0.22 8.62 0.07
N GLU A 12 0.33 8.04 1.14
CA GLU A 12 -0.34 6.96 1.87
C GLU A 12 -1.38 7.50 2.86
N VAL A 13 -2.46 6.74 3.07
CA VAL A 13 -3.52 7.06 4.02
C VAL A 13 -3.37 6.21 5.26
N LYS A 14 -3.48 6.82 6.43
CA LYS A 14 -3.53 6.09 7.70
C LYS A 14 -4.89 5.42 7.91
N LEU A 15 -4.99 4.15 7.52
CA LEU A 15 -6.21 3.35 7.69
C LEU A 15 -6.72 3.35 9.14
N LYS A 16 -5.83 3.22 10.12
CA LYS A 16 -6.20 3.24 11.54
C LYS A 16 -6.76 4.59 11.97
N TYR A 17 -6.21 5.70 11.48
CA TYR A 17 -6.75 7.02 11.79
C TYR A 17 -8.17 7.18 11.25
N LEU A 18 -8.42 6.78 10.00
CA LEU A 18 -9.76 6.81 9.41
C LEU A 18 -10.74 5.94 10.21
N ALA A 19 -10.33 4.73 10.57
CA ALA A 19 -11.18 3.81 11.34
C ALA A 19 -11.49 4.36 12.74
N ASP A 20 -10.49 4.91 13.43
CA ASP A 20 -10.64 5.34 14.83
C ASP A 20 -11.26 6.76 14.96
N ASN A 21 -11.27 7.58 13.90
CA ASN A 21 -11.76 8.97 13.95
C ASN A 21 -12.96 9.20 13.02
N ASP A 22 -12.77 9.04 11.71
CA ASP A 22 -13.78 9.40 10.71
C ASP A 22 -14.91 8.37 10.62
N PHE A 23 -14.62 7.12 10.97
CA PHE A 23 -15.54 5.97 10.87
C PHE A 23 -15.63 5.17 12.17
N ALA A 24 -15.41 5.81 13.33
CA ALA A 24 -15.38 5.17 14.64
C ALA A 24 -16.66 4.38 14.98
N ASP A 25 -17.79 4.82 14.45
CA ASP A 25 -19.10 4.19 14.66
C ASP A 25 -19.36 2.99 13.73
N LEU A 26 -18.49 2.75 12.74
CA LEU A 26 -18.63 1.68 11.78
C LEU A 26 -17.77 0.47 12.15
N SER A 27 -18.26 -0.72 11.81
CA SER A 27 -17.52 -1.98 11.99
C SER A 27 -17.84 -2.98 10.88
N GLY A 28 -17.04 -4.04 10.79
CA GLY A 28 -17.22 -5.11 9.80
C GLY A 28 -17.23 -4.60 8.35
N ASP A 29 -18.19 -5.09 7.56
CA ASP A 29 -18.31 -4.73 6.14
C ASP A 29 -18.65 -3.25 5.93
N ALA A 30 -19.38 -2.61 6.86
CA ALA A 30 -19.72 -1.19 6.76
C ALA A 30 -18.46 -0.31 6.84
N LEU A 31 -17.55 -0.60 7.78
CA LEU A 31 -16.27 0.08 7.90
C LEU A 31 -15.40 -0.16 6.66
N LYS A 32 -15.35 -1.41 6.18
CA LYS A 32 -14.58 -1.78 4.98
C LYS A 32 -15.07 -1.01 3.75
N ASN A 33 -16.38 -0.90 3.57
CA ASN A 33 -16.97 -0.16 2.45
C ASN A 33 -16.70 1.34 2.56
N ALA A 34 -16.87 1.94 3.75
CA ALA A 34 -16.61 3.36 3.98
C ALA A 34 -15.14 3.73 3.71
N ILE A 35 -14.20 2.93 4.21
CA ILE A 35 -12.76 3.11 3.93
C ILE A 35 -12.47 2.95 2.43
N SER A 36 -13.06 1.94 1.78
CA SER A 36 -12.85 1.72 0.35
C SER A 36 -13.31 2.92 -0.46
N GLU A 37 -14.52 3.41 -0.21
CA GLU A 37 -15.08 4.61 -0.85
C GLU A 37 -14.26 5.87 -0.59
N TYR A 38 -13.77 6.05 0.65
CA TYR A 38 -12.84 7.15 0.96
C TYR A 38 -11.59 7.08 0.08
N ILE A 39 -10.98 5.89 -0.06
CA ILE A 39 -9.76 5.74 -0.84
C ILE A 39 -10.04 5.95 -2.35
N LYS A 40 -11.23 5.61 -2.86
CA LYS A 40 -11.60 5.91 -4.27
C LYS A 40 -11.69 7.41 -4.53
N HIS A 41 -12.20 8.17 -3.56
CA HIS A 41 -12.50 9.60 -3.69
C HIS A 41 -11.43 10.52 -3.10
N LYS A 42 -10.35 9.97 -2.53
CA LYS A 42 -9.28 10.77 -1.92
C LYS A 42 -8.57 11.61 -2.99
N ASP A 43 -8.07 12.76 -2.56
CA ASP A 43 -7.27 13.64 -3.41
C ASP A 43 -5.93 12.99 -3.78
N ASP A 44 -5.41 13.32 -4.97
CA ASP A 44 -4.14 12.80 -5.50
C ASP A 44 -2.94 13.30 -4.70
N ASN A 45 -3.09 14.43 -4.00
CA ASN A 45 -2.07 15.00 -3.12
C ASN A 45 -2.59 15.20 -1.70
N LEU A 46 -2.18 14.32 -0.80
CA LEU A 46 -2.55 14.38 0.61
C LEU A 46 -1.49 15.08 1.48
N VAL A 47 -0.40 15.58 0.89
CA VAL A 47 0.70 16.21 1.64
C VAL A 47 0.16 17.37 2.48
N GLY A 48 0.39 17.32 3.79
CA GLY A 48 -0.10 18.33 4.72
C GLY A 48 -1.41 17.99 5.45
N GLN A 49 -2.13 16.94 5.03
CA GLN A 49 -3.34 16.51 5.72
C GLN A 49 -3.03 15.55 6.89
N MET A 50 -3.79 15.66 7.99
CA MET A 50 -3.61 14.79 9.17
C MET A 50 -3.67 13.29 8.83
N VAL A 51 -4.45 12.92 7.81
CA VAL A 51 -4.61 11.56 7.29
C VAL A 51 -3.35 10.97 6.65
N SER A 52 -2.38 11.80 6.23
CA SER A 52 -1.11 11.40 5.61
C SER A 52 0.13 11.78 6.45
N GLN A 53 -0.02 12.67 7.43
CA GLN A 53 1.11 13.18 8.22
C GLN A 53 1.87 12.10 9.00
N GLY A 54 3.18 11.95 8.84
CA GLY A 54 3.93 10.92 9.56
C GLY A 54 3.77 9.50 9.01
N THR A 55 3.29 9.36 7.77
CA THR A 55 3.60 8.16 6.99
C THR A 55 5.05 8.23 6.52
N THR A 56 5.87 7.26 6.90
CA THR A 56 7.21 7.10 6.31
C THR A 56 7.03 6.51 4.91
N PRO A 57 7.54 7.14 3.84
CA PRO A 57 7.51 6.55 2.51
C PRO A 57 8.15 5.17 2.54
N ARG A 58 7.39 4.13 2.19
CA ARG A 58 7.90 2.76 2.15
C ARG A 58 8.85 2.61 0.96
N ARG A 59 10.05 2.09 1.21
CA ARG A 59 10.94 1.64 0.14
C ARG A 59 10.36 0.38 -0.47
N LEU A 60 9.62 0.52 -1.56
CA LEU A 60 8.89 -0.60 -2.18
C LEU A 60 9.85 -1.68 -2.67
N THR A 61 11.08 -1.31 -3.03
CA THR A 61 12.18 -2.26 -3.32
C THR A 61 12.43 -3.24 -2.20
N ASP A 62 12.40 -2.79 -0.95
CA ASP A 62 12.72 -3.63 0.22
C ASP A 62 11.58 -4.61 0.48
N LEU A 63 10.33 -4.14 0.38
CA LEU A 63 9.13 -4.97 0.53
C LEU A 63 9.02 -6.03 -0.56
N ILE A 64 9.22 -5.62 -1.82
CA ILE A 64 9.20 -6.53 -2.96
C ILE A 64 10.36 -7.52 -2.87
N GLY A 65 11.54 -7.07 -2.45
CA GLY A 65 12.71 -7.91 -2.20
C GLY A 65 12.41 -9.00 -1.17
N SER A 66 11.80 -8.64 -0.04
CA SER A 66 11.38 -9.62 0.98
C SER A 66 10.31 -10.59 0.47
N LEU A 67 9.35 -10.12 -0.34
CA LEU A 67 8.35 -11.00 -0.96
C LEU A 67 9.01 -11.99 -1.93
N CYS A 68 9.98 -11.51 -2.72
CA CYS A 68 10.74 -12.35 -3.64
C CYS A 68 11.50 -13.42 -2.88
N ASP A 69 12.26 -13.04 -1.84
CA ASP A 69 13.02 -13.96 -0.99
C ASP A 69 12.12 -15.03 -0.35
N LEU A 70 10.97 -14.63 0.21
CA LEU A 70 9.96 -15.54 0.74
C LEU A 70 9.44 -16.53 -0.32
N THR A 71 9.21 -16.05 -1.54
CA THR A 71 8.61 -16.86 -2.62
C THR A 71 9.64 -17.79 -3.27
N SER A 72 10.89 -17.35 -3.45
CA SER A 72 11.96 -18.20 -3.97
C SER A 72 12.39 -19.27 -2.96
N GLY A 73 12.32 -18.93 -1.66
CA GLY A 73 12.85 -19.76 -0.58
C GLY A 73 14.37 -19.82 -0.57
N SER A 74 14.93 -20.50 0.44
CA SER A 74 16.37 -20.55 0.72
C SER A 74 17.12 -21.72 0.06
N GLY A 75 16.46 -22.50 -0.81
CA GLY A 75 16.95 -23.77 -1.32
C GLY A 75 17.35 -23.74 -2.79
N ASP A 76 18.25 -24.66 -3.15
CA ASP A 76 18.96 -24.89 -4.42
C ASP A 76 18.03 -25.20 -5.63
N LYS A 77 17.01 -24.37 -5.87
CA LYS A 77 16.04 -24.47 -6.97
C LYS A 77 16.58 -23.89 -8.29
N GLY A 78 17.87 -23.61 -8.38
CA GLY A 78 18.50 -22.89 -9.50
C GLY A 78 18.35 -21.37 -9.38
N THR A 79 18.16 -20.68 -10.51
CA THR A 79 17.93 -19.22 -10.58
C THR A 79 16.44 -18.95 -10.87
N PRO A 80 15.57 -18.91 -9.86
CA PRO A 80 14.14 -18.70 -10.09
C PRO A 80 13.87 -17.29 -10.61
N ILE A 81 12.97 -17.18 -11.58
CA ILE A 81 12.42 -15.91 -12.04
C ILE A 81 11.08 -15.70 -11.32
N ILE A 82 10.96 -14.59 -10.59
CA ILE A 82 9.71 -14.18 -9.94
C ILE A 82 9.08 -13.09 -10.77
N TYR A 83 7.84 -13.33 -11.20
CA TYR A 83 7.06 -12.37 -11.95
C TYR A 83 5.98 -11.75 -11.06
N ILE A 84 6.05 -10.44 -10.88
CA ILE A 84 5.11 -9.67 -10.06
C ILE A 84 4.24 -8.84 -11.00
N GLN A 85 2.92 -9.04 -10.92
CA GLN A 85 1.93 -8.32 -11.73
C GLN A 85 0.99 -7.52 -10.82
N GLY A 86 0.47 -6.43 -11.37
CA GLY A 86 -0.54 -5.61 -10.72
C GLY A 86 -0.10 -4.95 -9.41
N TYR A 87 1.21 -4.86 -9.15
CA TYR A 87 1.73 -4.30 -7.90
C TYR A 87 1.33 -2.83 -7.69
N PHE A 88 1.21 -2.09 -8.79
CA PHE A 88 0.80 -0.69 -8.80
C PHE A 88 -0.68 -0.51 -9.16
N ASP A 89 -1.44 -1.61 -9.25
CA ASP A 89 -2.87 -1.53 -9.54
C ASP A 89 -3.59 -0.88 -8.36
N ASN A 90 -4.39 0.13 -8.66
CA ASN A 90 -5.21 0.77 -7.65
C ASN A 90 -6.58 0.09 -7.63
N TYR A 91 -6.81 -0.78 -6.64
CA TYR A 91 -8.09 -1.48 -6.39
C TYR A 91 -9.27 -0.57 -6.01
N THR A 92 -9.02 0.73 -5.90
CA THR A 92 -10.04 1.74 -5.62
C THR A 92 -10.49 2.49 -6.88
N LYS A 93 -9.86 2.22 -8.03
CA LYS A 93 -10.40 2.59 -9.34
C LYS A 93 -11.41 1.57 -9.86
#